data_AF-A0A925A4S0-F1
#
_entry.id   AF-A0A925A4S0-F1
#
_cell.length_a   1.000
_cell.length_b   1.000
_cell.length_c   1.000
_cell.angle_alpha   90.00
_cell.angle_beta   90.00
_cell.angle_gamma   90.00
#
_symmetry.space_group_name_H-M   'P 1'
#
loop_
_entity.id
_entity.type
_entity.pdbx_description
1 polymer ?
#
loop_
_entity_poly.entity_id
_entity_poly.type
_entity_poly.pdbx_seq_one_letter_code
_entity_poly.pdbx_strand_id
1 'polypeptide(L)'
;MISTTEGLPSYGAIGTTLSTSGDTSPAAGTDLKVAGMGGSFTYNRTFTLDAATAASLKAGTAVVVVHGLDPATLSKAAQDAKSDLVPSLPLAATSPALCGSLKASQANMPKGGVQTGGGSTSSGADIGLLALGAGFLTAAGGAVMIRRRLAARG
;
A
#
# COMPACT_ATOMS: atom_id res chain seq x y z
N MET A 1 -11.07 1.54 -12.64
CA MET A 1 -9.60 1.57 -12.79
C MET A 1 -9.16 3.01 -12.91
N ILE A 2 -7.94 3.32 -12.50
CA ILE A 2 -7.31 4.64 -12.66
C ILE A 2 -6.24 4.47 -13.72
N SER A 3 -6.18 5.37 -14.70
CA SER A 3 -5.13 5.40 -15.73
C SER A 3 -3.79 5.90 -15.16
N THR A 4 -2.70 5.71 -15.88
CA THR A 4 -1.40 6.23 -15.45
C THR A 4 -1.43 7.76 -15.37
N THR A 5 -2.03 8.43 -16.35
CA THR A 5 -2.10 9.90 -16.34
C THR A 5 -2.89 10.43 -15.14
N GLU A 6 -4.00 9.77 -14.77
CA GLU A 6 -4.80 10.15 -13.59
C GLU A 6 -4.07 9.87 -12.27
N GLY A 7 -3.25 8.82 -12.21
CA GLY A 7 -2.48 8.46 -11.03
C GLY A 7 -1.21 9.29 -10.83
N LEU A 8 -0.67 9.88 -11.90
CA LEU A 8 0.61 10.57 -11.94
C LEU A 8 0.80 11.61 -10.81
N PRO A 9 -0.21 12.43 -10.43
CA PRO A 9 -0.06 13.38 -9.31
C PRO A 9 0.24 12.72 -7.95
N SER A 10 -0.05 11.43 -7.79
CA SER A 10 0.12 10.71 -6.52
C SER A 10 1.50 10.08 -6.35
N TYR A 11 2.15 9.65 -7.44
CA TYR A 11 3.42 8.92 -7.40
C TYR A 11 4.56 9.55 -8.20
N GLY A 12 4.28 10.61 -8.98
CA GLY A 12 5.28 11.36 -9.73
C GLY A 12 5.74 10.67 -11.02
N ALA A 13 6.72 11.28 -11.69
CA ALA A 13 7.31 10.74 -12.91
C ALA A 13 8.19 9.51 -12.63
N ILE A 14 8.45 8.71 -13.67
CA ILE A 14 9.36 7.56 -13.57
C ILE A 14 10.78 8.07 -13.29
N GLY A 15 11.34 7.67 -12.16
CA GLY A 15 12.77 7.85 -11.88
C GLY A 15 13.62 6.72 -12.48
N THR A 16 13.13 5.48 -12.40
CA THR A 16 13.77 4.32 -13.03
C THR A 16 12.76 3.21 -13.30
N THR A 17 13.03 2.39 -14.31
CA THR A 17 12.24 1.23 -14.68
C THR A 17 12.89 -0.04 -14.14
N LEU A 18 12.11 -0.86 -13.43
CA LEU A 18 12.53 -2.17 -12.95
C LEU A 18 12.40 -3.23 -14.06
N SER A 19 13.14 -3.05 -15.15
CA SER A 19 13.16 -3.98 -16.29
C SER A 19 13.92 -5.26 -15.95
N THR A 20 13.54 -6.40 -16.54
CA THR A 20 14.19 -7.71 -16.31
C THR A 20 15.57 -7.81 -16.92
N SER A 21 15.87 -7.01 -17.95
CA SER A 21 17.19 -6.88 -18.57
C SER A 21 17.33 -5.53 -19.29
N GLY A 22 18.56 -5.15 -19.67
CA GLY A 22 18.79 -3.94 -20.47
C GLY A 22 18.49 -2.62 -19.74
N ASP A 23 17.90 -1.67 -20.47
CA ASP A 23 17.63 -0.29 -20.06
C ASP A 23 16.74 -0.19 -18.83
N THR A 24 17.08 0.72 -17.91
CA THR A 24 16.34 1.03 -16.68
C THR A 24 15.89 2.50 -16.64
N SER A 25 16.03 3.22 -17.76
CA SER A 25 15.55 4.58 -17.91
C SER A 25 14.01 4.65 -17.97
N PRO A 26 13.42 5.84 -17.86
CA PRO A 26 11.98 6.04 -18.07
C PRO A 26 11.47 5.54 -19.42
N ALA A 27 12.30 5.51 -20.47
CA ALA A 27 11.90 5.07 -21.81
C ALA A 27 11.49 3.58 -21.85
N ALA A 28 12.06 2.75 -20.97
CA ALA A 28 11.72 1.35 -20.85
C ALA A 28 10.39 1.10 -20.11
N GLY A 29 9.78 2.13 -19.51
CA GLY A 29 8.62 2.00 -18.61
C GLY A 29 7.36 1.37 -19.23
N THR A 30 7.26 1.37 -20.56
CA THR A 30 6.16 0.76 -21.32
C THR A 30 6.61 -0.39 -22.22
N ASP A 31 7.87 -0.84 -22.09
CA ASP A 31 8.38 -1.98 -22.86
C ASP A 31 8.03 -3.31 -22.17
N LEU A 32 6.94 -3.93 -22.65
CA LEU A 32 6.46 -5.20 -22.12
C LEU A 32 7.43 -6.37 -22.36
N LYS A 33 8.40 -6.25 -23.27
CA LYS A 33 9.38 -7.32 -23.53
C LYS A 33 10.35 -7.50 -22.37
N VAL A 34 10.56 -6.44 -21.59
CA VAL A 34 11.44 -6.43 -20.42
C VAL A 34 10.68 -6.23 -19.11
N ALA A 35 9.34 -6.34 -19.14
CA ALA A 35 8.52 -6.29 -17.93
C ALA A 35 8.53 -7.62 -17.17
N GLY A 36 8.46 -7.57 -15.84
CA GLY A 36 8.09 -8.74 -15.04
C GLY A 36 6.61 -9.06 -15.25
N MET A 37 6.27 -10.34 -15.42
CA MET A 37 4.91 -10.78 -15.78
C MET A 37 4.36 -11.80 -14.78
N GLY A 38 3.04 -11.82 -14.62
CA GLY A 38 2.32 -12.75 -13.76
C GLY A 38 1.82 -12.13 -12.46
N GLY A 39 1.04 -12.89 -11.68
CA GLY A 39 0.44 -12.41 -10.42
C GLY A 39 1.42 -12.31 -9.24
N SER A 40 2.65 -12.79 -9.41
CA SER A 40 3.74 -12.66 -8.44
C SER A 40 5.08 -12.65 -9.19
N PHE A 41 5.98 -11.75 -8.81
CA PHE A 41 7.27 -11.59 -9.49
C PHE A 41 8.36 -11.19 -8.49
N THR A 42 9.51 -11.85 -8.57
CA THR A 42 10.70 -11.50 -7.79
C THR A 42 11.68 -10.76 -8.69
N TYR A 43 12.02 -9.54 -8.30
CA TYR A 43 12.98 -8.70 -9.02
C TYR A 43 14.32 -8.64 -8.28
N ASN A 44 15.43 -8.89 -8.99
CA ASN A 44 16.77 -8.71 -8.46
C ASN A 44 17.74 -8.27 -9.58
N ARG A 45 18.18 -7.02 -9.54
CA ARG A 45 19.21 -6.46 -10.43
C ARG A 45 20.01 -5.37 -9.72
N THR A 46 21.24 -5.17 -10.16
CA THR A 46 22.07 -4.02 -9.80
C THR A 46 22.16 -3.08 -10.99
N PHE A 47 21.89 -1.80 -10.76
CA PHE A 47 22.02 -0.74 -11.77
C PHE A 47 22.24 0.61 -11.09
N THR A 48 22.73 1.58 -11.86
CA THR A 48 23.01 2.94 -11.37
C THR A 48 21.74 3.79 -11.44
N LEU A 49 21.45 4.51 -10.35
CA LEU A 49 20.38 5.49 -10.29
C LEU A 49 20.92 6.88 -10.61
N ASP A 50 20.09 7.70 -11.25
CA ASP A 50 20.38 9.14 -11.33
C ASP A 50 20.31 9.81 -9.94
N ALA A 51 20.84 11.03 -9.87
CA ALA A 51 20.92 11.77 -8.62
C ALA A 51 19.54 12.10 -8.02
N ALA A 52 18.54 12.39 -8.86
CA ALA A 52 17.20 12.78 -8.41
C ALA A 52 16.44 11.58 -7.80
N THR A 53 16.46 10.44 -8.49
CA THR A 53 15.88 9.18 -8.03
C THR A 53 16.54 8.70 -6.76
N ALA A 54 17.88 8.77 -6.70
CA ALA A 54 18.62 8.45 -5.48
C ALA A 54 18.28 9.41 -4.32
N ALA A 55 17.98 10.68 -4.59
CA ALA A 55 17.56 11.64 -3.57
C ALA A 55 16.15 11.31 -3.04
N SER A 56 15.19 11.01 -3.92
CA SER A 56 13.82 10.61 -3.53
C SER A 56 13.80 9.33 -2.68
N LEU A 57 14.66 8.34 -3.00
CA LEU A 57 14.82 7.14 -2.18
C LEU A 57 15.32 7.47 -0.77
N LYS A 58 16.37 8.31 -0.67
CA LYS A 58 16.93 8.73 0.63
C LYS A 58 15.94 9.55 1.45
N ALA A 59 15.12 10.37 0.79
CA ALA A 59 14.09 11.17 1.42
C ALA A 59 12.83 10.36 1.82
N GLY A 60 12.71 9.10 1.39
CA GLY A 60 11.53 8.27 1.63
C GLY A 60 10.29 8.72 0.85
N THR A 61 10.49 9.42 -0.27
CA THR A 61 9.42 9.93 -1.15
C THR A 61 9.30 9.15 -2.46
N ALA A 62 10.24 8.23 -2.74
CA ALA A 62 10.15 7.35 -3.90
C ALA A 62 8.96 6.39 -3.76
N VAL A 63 8.27 6.12 -4.88
CA VAL A 63 7.13 5.19 -4.94
C VAL A 63 7.43 4.11 -5.97
N VAL A 64 7.19 2.84 -5.62
CA VAL A 64 7.13 1.75 -6.61
C VAL A 64 5.71 1.64 -7.11
N VAL A 65 5.54 1.64 -8.43
CA VAL A 65 4.25 1.45 -9.09
C VAL A 65 4.33 0.19 -9.95
N VAL A 66 3.48 -0.79 -9.65
CA VAL A 66 3.32 -2.01 -10.44
C VAL A 66 2.13 -1.82 -11.36
N HIS A 67 2.35 -1.97 -12.66
CA HIS A 67 1.33 -1.85 -13.70
C HIS A 67 0.85 -3.24 -14.14
N GLY A 68 -0.28 -3.25 -14.86
CA GLY A 68 -0.87 -4.47 -15.39
C GLY A 68 -2.01 -4.96 -14.52
N LEU A 69 -3.24 -4.70 -14.95
CA LEU A 69 -4.45 -5.25 -14.36
C LEU A 69 -4.79 -6.59 -15.02
N ASP A 70 -5.29 -7.55 -14.25
CA ASP A 70 -5.81 -8.81 -14.78
C ASP A 70 -7.07 -8.55 -15.62
N PRO A 71 -7.05 -8.76 -16.95
CA PRO A 71 -8.19 -8.53 -17.81
C PRO A 71 -9.43 -9.33 -17.41
N ALA A 72 -9.27 -10.51 -16.79
CA ALA A 72 -10.37 -11.34 -16.34
C ALA A 72 -11.21 -10.69 -15.23
N THR A 73 -10.65 -9.71 -14.53
CA THR A 73 -11.31 -8.96 -13.46
C THR A 73 -11.99 -7.67 -13.94
N LEU A 74 -11.83 -7.33 -15.23
CA LEU A 74 -12.30 -6.07 -15.80
C LEU A 74 -13.63 -6.22 -16.53
N SER A 75 -14.40 -5.14 -16.58
CA SER A 75 -15.57 -5.05 -17.46
C SER A 75 -15.15 -5.10 -18.93
N LYS A 76 -16.06 -5.52 -19.81
CA LYS A 76 -15.78 -5.58 -21.26
C LYS A 76 -15.29 -4.25 -21.84
N ALA A 77 -15.93 -3.15 -21.44
CA ALA A 77 -15.52 -1.80 -21.86
C ALA A 77 -14.09 -1.45 -21.40
N ALA A 78 -13.69 -1.87 -20.19
CA ALA A 78 -12.33 -1.64 -19.68
C ALA A 78 -11.28 -2.53 -20.36
N GLN A 79 -11.65 -3.76 -20.75
CA GLN A 79 -10.78 -4.64 -21.53
C GLN A 79 -10.52 -4.10 -22.95
N ASP A 80 -11.53 -3.49 -23.56
CA ASP A 80 -11.45 -2.95 -24.92
C ASP A 80 -10.83 -1.54 -24.97
N ALA A 81 -10.61 -0.89 -23.81
CA ALA A 81 -10.01 0.43 -23.71
C ALA A 81 -8.51 0.42 -24.06
N LYS A 82 -8.06 1.46 -24.75
CA LYS A 82 -6.65 1.65 -25.14
C LYS A 82 -5.91 2.50 -24.13
N SER A 83 -4.62 2.23 -23.99
CA SER A 83 -3.72 3.05 -23.17
C SER A 83 -3.68 4.49 -23.68
N ASP A 84 -3.72 5.43 -22.74
CA ASP A 84 -3.49 6.86 -22.90
C ASP A 84 -2.00 7.20 -23.15
N LEU A 85 -1.09 6.30 -22.77
CA LEU A 85 0.35 6.45 -22.96
C LEU A 85 0.83 5.85 -24.29
N VAL A 86 0.38 4.63 -24.60
CA VAL A 86 0.84 3.87 -25.76
C VAL A 86 -0.37 3.23 -26.47
N PRO A 87 -0.96 3.88 -27.49
CA PRO A 87 -2.24 3.45 -28.08
C PRO A 87 -2.30 2.03 -28.66
N SER A 88 -1.15 1.40 -28.89
CA SER A 88 -1.05 -0.01 -29.31
C SER A 88 -1.20 -1.00 -28.16
N LEU A 89 -1.15 -0.55 -26.90
CA LEU A 89 -1.33 -1.35 -25.70
C LEU A 89 -2.75 -1.20 -25.13
N PRO A 90 -3.31 -2.26 -24.53
CA PRO A 90 -4.54 -2.13 -23.74
C PRO A 90 -4.34 -1.19 -22.55
N LEU A 91 -5.38 -0.46 -22.17
CA LEU A 91 -5.35 0.40 -20.98
C LEU A 91 -5.01 -0.39 -19.72
N ALA A 92 -5.49 -1.63 -19.63
CA ALA A 92 -5.19 -2.55 -18.54
C ALA A 92 -3.69 -2.82 -18.38
N ALA A 93 -2.92 -2.87 -19.47
CA ALA A 93 -1.49 -3.17 -19.43
C ALA A 93 -0.67 -2.01 -18.85
N THR A 94 -1.09 -0.76 -19.11
CA THR A 94 -0.38 0.42 -18.63
C THR A 94 -0.96 0.99 -17.36
N SER A 95 -2.15 0.56 -16.91
CA SER A 95 -2.77 1.08 -15.69
C SER A 95 -2.11 0.52 -14.42
N PRO A 96 -1.94 1.34 -13.37
CA PRO A 96 -1.37 0.90 -12.10
C PRO A 96 -2.29 -0.10 -11.41
N ALA A 97 -1.71 -1.24 -11.02
CA ALA A 97 -2.34 -2.25 -10.17
C ALA A 97 -2.02 -2.02 -8.69
N LEU A 98 -0.78 -1.62 -8.39
CA LEU A 98 -0.29 -1.38 -7.03
C LEU A 98 0.62 -0.15 -7.00
N CYS A 99 0.59 0.61 -5.92
CA CYS A 99 1.59 1.63 -5.64
C CYS A 99 1.94 1.65 -4.15
N GLY A 100 3.20 1.96 -3.82
CA GLY A 100 3.64 2.04 -2.44
C GLY A 100 4.94 2.82 -2.27
N SER A 101 4.97 3.70 -1.26
CA SER A 101 6.17 4.47 -0.92
C SER A 101 7.28 3.55 -0.40
N LEU A 102 8.48 3.74 -0.89
CA LEU A 102 9.67 3.09 -0.37
C LEU A 102 10.14 3.82 0.89
N LYS A 103 10.29 3.05 1.97
CA LYS A 103 10.93 3.51 3.19
C LYS A 103 12.22 2.75 3.39
N ALA A 104 13.24 3.44 3.87
CA ALA A 104 14.45 2.77 4.33
C ALA A 104 14.05 1.72 5.38
N SER A 105 14.46 0.48 5.15
CA SER A 105 14.16 -0.62 6.07
C SER A 105 14.87 -0.37 7.40
N GLN A 106 14.11 -0.20 8.49
CA GLN A 106 14.68 -0.04 9.84
C GLN A 106 15.05 -1.40 10.50
N ALA A 107 14.84 -2.51 9.79
CA ALA A 107 15.23 -3.87 10.16
C ALA A 107 15.24 -4.77 8.90
N ASN A 108 15.85 -5.96 8.97
CA ASN A 108 15.81 -6.96 7.90
C ASN A 108 14.39 -7.12 7.33
N MET A 109 14.25 -7.05 6.00
CA MET A 109 12.99 -7.25 5.29
C MET A 109 12.30 -8.54 5.78
N PRO A 110 11.07 -8.47 6.34
CA PRO A 110 10.32 -9.66 6.70
C PRO A 110 10.12 -10.52 5.45
N LYS A 111 10.41 -11.83 5.54
CA LYS A 111 10.08 -12.77 4.46
C LYS A 111 8.57 -13.01 4.47
N GLY A 112 7.84 -12.31 3.61
CA GLY A 112 6.38 -12.46 3.44
C GLY A 112 5.73 -11.25 2.76
N GLY A 113 4.53 -11.43 2.21
CA GLY A 113 3.77 -10.33 1.57
C GLY A 113 3.31 -9.29 2.59
N VAL A 114 3.38 -8.01 2.23
CA VAL A 114 2.80 -6.93 3.03
C VAL A 114 1.28 -7.05 2.94
N GLN A 115 0.61 -7.27 4.07
CA GLN A 115 -0.85 -7.26 4.11
C GLN A 115 -1.36 -5.82 3.96
N THR A 116 -1.56 -5.36 2.74
CA THR A 116 -2.17 -4.06 2.44
C THR A 116 -3.71 -4.08 2.56
N GLY A 117 -4.26 -4.90 3.47
CA GLY A 117 -5.70 -5.13 3.63
C GLY A 117 -6.20 -5.24 5.07
N GLY A 118 -5.39 -4.85 6.06
CA GLY A 118 -5.81 -4.84 7.47
C GLY A 118 -6.31 -3.46 7.90
N GLY A 119 -7.62 -3.24 7.86
CA GLY A 119 -8.22 -2.12 8.59
C GLY A 119 -7.76 -2.18 10.05
N SER A 120 -7.04 -1.15 10.51
CA SER A 120 -6.57 -1.07 11.89
C SER A 120 -7.74 -0.75 12.83
N THR A 121 -8.47 -1.78 13.23
CA THR A 121 -9.20 -1.82 14.50
C THR A 121 -9.01 -3.15 15.21
N SER A 122 -7.77 -3.66 15.21
CA SER A 122 -7.38 -4.77 16.09
C SER A 122 -6.04 -4.48 16.76
N SER A 123 -5.86 -3.27 17.30
CA SER A 123 -5.23 -3.21 18.62
C SER A 123 -6.20 -3.96 19.53
N GLY A 124 -5.87 -5.21 19.83
CA GLY A 124 -6.59 -6.00 20.82
C GLY A 124 -6.83 -5.13 22.03
N ALA A 125 -8.06 -5.17 22.53
CA ALA A 125 -8.55 -4.25 23.55
C ALA A 125 -7.48 -4.10 24.65
N ASP A 126 -6.92 -2.89 24.83
CA ASP A 126 -5.87 -2.63 25.82
C ASP A 126 -6.38 -3.14 27.16
N ILE A 127 -5.85 -4.27 27.61
CA ILE A 127 -6.34 -4.93 28.84
C ILE A 127 -6.17 -3.96 30.01
N GLY A 128 -5.18 -3.07 29.96
CA GLY A 128 -5.03 -1.95 30.89
C GLY A 128 -6.20 -0.97 30.86
N LEU A 129 -6.71 -0.59 29.68
CA LEU A 129 -7.84 0.33 29.54
C LEU A 129 -9.18 -0.35 29.92
N LEU A 130 -9.34 -1.64 29.61
CA LEU A 130 -10.50 -2.43 30.07
C LEU A 130 -10.48 -2.66 31.58
N ALA A 131 -9.31 -2.95 32.16
CA ALA A 131 -9.17 -3.12 33.60
C ALA A 131 -9.44 -1.81 34.36
N LEU A 132 -9.00 -0.67 33.82
CA LEU A 132 -9.33 0.65 34.36
C LEU A 132 -10.83 0.96 34.25
N GLY A 133 -11.46 0.66 33.11
CA GLY A 133 -12.91 0.84 32.92
C GLY A 133 -13.76 -0.06 33.83
N ALA A 134 -13.37 -1.33 34.00
CA ALA A 134 -14.04 -2.27 34.92
C ALA A 134 -13.84 -1.89 36.40
N GLY A 135 -12.66 -1.39 36.77
CA GLY A 135 -12.39 -0.88 38.11
C GLY A 135 -13.25 0.33 38.48
N PHE A 136 -13.50 1.23 37.52
CA PHE A 136 -14.32 2.42 37.77
C PHE A 136 -15.82 2.08 37.92
N LEU A 137 -16.34 1.15 37.12
CA LEU A 137 -17.74 0.71 37.20
C LEU A 137 -18.04 -0.06 38.49
N THR A 138 -17.10 -0.88 38.97
CA THR A 138 -17.24 -1.61 40.24
C THR A 138 -17.15 -0.70 41.45
N ALA A 139 -16.24 0.28 41.45
CA ALA A 139 -16.14 1.29 42.52
C ALA A 139 -17.38 2.20 42.59
N ALA A 140 -17.89 2.67 41.45
CA ALA A 140 -19.09 3.49 41.40
C ALA A 140 -20.36 2.70 41.81
N GLY A 141 -20.49 1.46 41.33
CA GLY A 141 -21.60 0.58 41.72
C GLY A 141 -21.60 0.23 43.21
N GLY A 142 -20.42 -0.04 43.78
CA GLY A 142 -20.25 -0.30 45.22
C GLY A 142 -20.63 0.89 46.10
N ALA A 143 -20.18 2.10 45.73
CA ALA A 143 -20.51 3.33 46.47
C ALA A 143 -22.02 3.64 46.44
N VAL A 144 -22.70 3.43 45.30
CA VAL A 144 -24.15 3.63 45.17
C VAL A 144 -24.94 2.59 45.98
N MET A 145 -24.53 1.33 45.98
CA MET A 145 -25.18 0.28 46.78
C MET A 145 -25.00 0.49 48.29
N ILE A 146 -23.81 0.93 48.74
CA ILE A 146 -23.57 1.25 50.15
C ILE A 146 -24.40 2.47 50.59
N ARG A 147 -24.47 3.53 49.76
CA ARG A 147 -25.35 4.68 50.03
C ARG A 147 -26.82 4.29 50.12
N ARG A 148 -27.31 3.42 49.23
CA ARG A 148 -28.71 2.94 49.26
C ARG A 148 -29.01 2.10 50.52
N ARG A 149 -28.05 1.30 51.00
CA ARG A 149 -28.23 0.51 52.23
C ARG A 149 -28.20 1.36 53.50
N LEU A 150 -27.42 2.44 53.53
CA LEU A 150 -27.39 3.38 54.65
C LEU A 150 -28.65 4.27 54.69
N ALA A 151 -29.19 4.66 53.54
CA ALA A 151 -30.43 5.44 53.45
C ALA A 151 -31.71 4.63 53.77
N ALA A 152 -31.68 3.30 53.66
CA ALA A 152 -32.81 2.43 53.95
C ALA A 152 -32.85 1.92 55.42
N ARG A 153 -31.94 2.38 56.28
CA ARG A 153 -31.85 2.03 57.70
C ARG A 153 -32.07 3.23 58.65
N GLY A 154 -32.59 4.34 58.12
CA GLY A 154 -33.01 5.52 58.88
C GLY A 154 -34.53 5.61 58.96
#